data_AF-A0A963LI47-F1
#
_entry.id   AF-A0A963LI47-F1
#
_cell.length_a   1.000
_cell.length_b   1.000
_cell.length_c   1.000
_cell.angle_alpha   90.00
_cell.angle_beta   90.00
_cell.angle_gamma   90.00
#
_symmetry.space_group_name_H-M   'P 1'
#
loop_
_entity.id
_entity.type
_entity.pdbx_description
1 polymer ?
#
loop_
_entity_poly.entity_id
_entity_poly.type
_entity_poly.pdbx_seq_one_letter_code
_entity_poly.pdbx_strand_id
1 'polypeptide(L)'
;MNAATHHPETPATRIPRIRHYQNWLRDQRGLSFASYHDLWRWSVTDLDAFWQSVWDYFDVQSPTPHSAVLAKNVMPGAEWFPGAQVNYAQQVLRHVGPAHAAGVPALISENEKGQVRELSWPELGRQVAALALHLKAQGVQPGDRVAAYLPNIPETMVAFL
;
A
#
# COMPACT_ATOMS: atom_id res chain seq x y z
N MET A 1 26.77 -12.08 -23.93
CA MET A 1 27.39 -11.26 -22.88
C MET A 1 26.44 -11.25 -21.69
N ASN A 2 26.68 -12.13 -20.71
CA ASN A 2 25.89 -12.18 -19.47
C ASN A 2 26.40 -11.09 -18.54
N ALA A 3 25.55 -10.10 -18.24
CA ALA A 3 25.81 -9.17 -17.15
C ALA A 3 25.73 -9.96 -15.83
N ALA A 4 26.84 -9.96 -15.09
CA ALA A 4 26.96 -10.60 -13.80
C ALA A 4 25.89 -10.06 -12.83
N THR A 5 24.98 -10.92 -12.41
CA THR A 5 24.04 -10.65 -11.33
C THR A 5 24.84 -10.55 -10.03
N HIS A 6 24.86 -9.36 -9.43
CA HIS A 6 25.51 -9.11 -8.15
C HIS A 6 24.97 -10.08 -7.09
N HIS A 7 25.79 -11.05 -6.68
CA HIS A 7 25.53 -11.88 -5.52
C HIS A 7 26.15 -11.15 -4.32
N PRO A 8 25.38 -10.75 -3.29
CA PRO A 8 25.97 -10.20 -2.08
C PRO A 8 26.66 -11.34 -1.31
N GLU A 9 28.00 -11.30 -1.24
CA GLU A 9 28.80 -12.25 -0.45
C GLU A 9 28.71 -12.03 1.07
N THR A 10 28.02 -10.96 1.50
CA THR A 10 27.78 -10.66 2.92
C THR A 10 26.32 -10.92 3.26
N PRO A 11 25.98 -11.66 4.33
CA PRO A 11 24.60 -11.79 4.75
C PRO A 11 24.02 -10.40 4.99
N ALA A 12 22.91 -10.09 4.32
CA ALA A 12 22.24 -8.82 4.49
C ALA A 12 21.91 -8.63 5.98
N THR A 13 22.45 -7.56 6.58
CA THR A 13 22.21 -7.18 7.98
C THR A 13 20.74 -6.90 8.27
N ARG A 14 19.93 -6.74 7.21
CA ARG A 14 18.49 -6.52 7.27
C ARG A 14 17.74 -7.70 6.65
N ILE A 15 16.84 -8.30 7.43
CA ILE A 15 15.88 -9.28 6.94
C ILE A 15 14.94 -8.61 5.91
N PRO A 16 14.86 -9.11 4.66
CA PRO A 16 13.94 -8.56 3.67
C PRO A 16 12.48 -8.70 4.12
N ARG A 17 11.63 -7.70 3.84
CA ARG A 17 10.19 -7.73 4.19
C ARG A 17 9.48 -8.97 3.61
N ILE A 18 9.89 -9.42 2.43
CA ILE A 18 9.33 -10.62 1.81
C ILE A 18 9.56 -11.90 2.62
N ARG A 19 10.63 -11.99 3.41
CA ARG A 19 10.86 -13.13 4.30
C ARG A 19 9.85 -13.17 5.45
N HIS A 20 9.39 -12.00 5.93
CA HIS A 20 8.29 -11.95 6.89
C HIS A 20 6.99 -12.46 6.28
N TYR A 21 6.71 -12.11 5.02
CA TYR A 21 5.56 -12.64 4.29
C TYR A 21 5.65 -14.15 4.08
N GLN A 22 6.81 -14.70 3.70
CA GLN A 22 7.01 -16.14 3.58
C GLN A 22 6.82 -16.89 4.90
N ASN A 23 7.32 -16.34 6.01
CA ASN A 23 7.07 -16.90 7.34
C ASN A 23 5.58 -16.89 7.68
N TRP A 24 4.90 -15.77 7.43
CA TRP A 24 3.46 -15.67 7.63
C TRP A 24 2.67 -16.66 6.77
N LEU A 25 3.05 -16.86 5.50
CA LEU A 25 2.43 -17.87 4.63
C LEU A 25 2.62 -19.29 5.19
N ARG A 26 3.81 -19.62 5.69
CA ARG A 26 4.04 -20.91 6.36
C ARG A 26 3.14 -21.06 7.58
N ASP A 27 3.13 -20.06 8.46
CA ASP A 27 2.49 -20.16 9.78
C ASP A 27 0.96 -20.05 9.71
N GLN A 28 0.41 -19.24 8.80
CA GLN A 28 -1.03 -18.94 8.69
C GLN A 28 -1.74 -19.66 7.53
N ARG A 29 -0.98 -20.17 6.55
CA ARG A 29 -1.52 -20.83 5.35
C ARG A 29 -0.90 -22.20 5.07
N GLY A 30 0.11 -22.63 5.85
CA GLY A 30 0.81 -23.90 5.62
C GLY A 30 1.66 -23.92 4.35
N LEU A 31 1.91 -22.77 3.71
CA LEU A 31 2.61 -22.67 2.44
C LEU A 31 4.10 -22.41 2.66
N SER A 32 4.95 -23.31 2.16
CA SER A 32 6.40 -23.17 2.22
C SER A 32 7.02 -23.33 0.83
N PHE A 33 8.04 -22.53 0.55
CA PHE A 33 8.71 -22.48 -0.75
C PHE A 33 10.21 -22.62 -0.56
N ALA A 34 10.84 -23.51 -1.35
CA ALA A 34 12.28 -23.76 -1.27
C ALA A 34 13.10 -22.58 -1.82
N SER A 35 12.54 -21.84 -2.77
CA SER A 35 13.17 -20.66 -3.37
C SER A 35 12.17 -19.53 -3.60
N TYR A 36 12.68 -18.32 -3.83
CA TYR A 36 11.86 -17.20 -4.29
C TYR A 36 11.19 -17.52 -5.64
N HIS A 37 11.86 -18.27 -6.50
CA HIS A 37 11.31 -18.70 -7.79
C HIS A 37 10.07 -19.58 -7.61
N ASP A 38 10.04 -20.45 -6.60
CA ASP A 38 8.86 -21.28 -6.30
C ASP A 38 7.70 -20.45 -5.74
N LEU A 39 8.00 -19.45 -4.88
CA LEU A 39 7.01 -18.48 -4.43
C LEU A 39 6.43 -17.68 -5.60
N TRP A 40 7.29 -17.19 -6.50
CA TRP A 40 6.87 -16.47 -7.70
C TRP A 40 6.01 -17.35 -8.61
N ARG A 41 6.43 -18.60 -8.86
CA ARG A 41 5.67 -19.56 -9.67
C ARG A 41 4.28 -19.74 -9.09
N TRP A 42 4.16 -19.98 -7.78
CA TRP A 42 2.87 -20.06 -7.12
C TRP A 42 2.04 -18.78 -7.27
N SER A 43 2.65 -17.59 -7.10
CA SER A 43 1.96 -16.31 -7.19
C SER A 43 1.30 -16.02 -8.53
N VAL A 44 1.75 -16.68 -9.61
CA VAL A 44 1.18 -16.52 -10.96
C VAL A 44 0.34 -17.72 -11.40
N THR A 45 0.51 -18.89 -10.79
CA THR A 45 -0.30 -20.08 -11.12
C THR A 45 -1.57 -20.19 -10.28
N ASP A 46 -1.56 -19.65 -9.06
CA ASP A 46 -2.71 -19.65 -8.14
C ASP A 46 -3.00 -18.20 -7.69
N LEU A 47 -3.62 -17.44 -8.60
CA LEU A 47 -3.88 -16.01 -8.42
C LEU A 47 -4.84 -15.75 -7.26
N ASP A 48 -5.90 -16.55 -7.12
CA ASP A 48 -6.88 -16.38 -6.05
C ASP A 48 -6.24 -16.58 -4.68
N ALA A 49 -5.48 -17.67 -4.48
CA ALA A 49 -4.79 -17.90 -3.21
C ALA A 49 -3.73 -16.83 -2.92
N PHE A 50 -2.96 -16.44 -3.94
CA PHE A 50 -1.95 -15.40 -3.79
C PHE A 50 -2.55 -14.06 -3.40
N TRP A 51 -3.52 -13.54 -4.15
CA TRP A 51 -4.08 -12.23 -3.86
C TRP A 51 -4.94 -12.22 -2.61
N GLN A 52 -5.62 -13.32 -2.26
CA GLN A 52 -6.23 -13.45 -0.94
C GLN A 52 -5.19 -13.35 0.17
N SER A 53 -4.05 -14.04 0.01
CA SER A 53 -3.00 -14.00 1.03
C SER A 53 -2.34 -12.63 1.16
N VAL A 54 -2.26 -11.84 0.08
CA VAL A 54 -1.84 -10.43 0.13
C VAL A 54 -2.87 -9.57 0.87
N TRP A 55 -4.16 -9.74 0.55
CA TRP A 55 -5.26 -9.06 1.24
C TRP A 55 -5.19 -9.28 2.76
N ASP A 56 -4.99 -10.54 3.17
CA ASP A 56 -4.95 -10.92 4.58
C ASP A 56 -3.65 -10.50 5.26
N TYR A 57 -2.50 -10.66 4.60
CA TYR A 57 -1.20 -10.30 5.16
C TYR A 57 -1.08 -8.81 5.46
N PHE A 58 -1.61 -7.98 4.56
CA PHE A 58 -1.66 -6.53 4.75
C PHE A 58 -2.89 -6.06 5.52
N ASP A 59 -3.73 -6.97 6.01
CA ASP A 59 -4.96 -6.65 6.75
C ASP A 59 -5.79 -5.58 6.02
N VAL A 60 -6.10 -5.82 4.74
CA VAL A 60 -6.90 -4.87 3.95
C VAL A 60 -8.32 -4.83 4.50
N GLN A 61 -8.75 -3.66 4.95
CA GLN A 61 -10.05 -3.48 5.59
C GLN A 61 -11.13 -3.10 4.58
N SER A 62 -12.24 -3.84 4.57
CA SER A 62 -13.42 -3.53 3.77
C SER A 62 -14.67 -3.60 4.66
N PRO A 63 -15.60 -2.62 4.57
CA PRO A 63 -16.85 -2.67 5.31
C PRO A 63 -17.82 -3.73 4.74
N THR A 64 -17.55 -4.22 3.53
CA THR A 64 -18.35 -5.25 2.85
C THR A 64 -17.48 -6.45 2.48
N PRO A 65 -18.01 -7.68 2.51
CA PRO A 65 -17.25 -8.85 2.07
C PRO A 65 -17.08 -8.85 0.55
N HIS A 66 -15.95 -9.38 0.05
CA HIS A 66 -15.83 -9.82 -1.34
C HIS A 66 -16.38 -11.24 -1.51
N SER A 67 -16.91 -11.52 -2.68
CA SER A 67 -17.49 -12.84 -3.04
C SER A 67 -16.49 -13.77 -3.73
N ALA A 68 -15.44 -13.21 -4.32
CA ALA A 68 -14.33 -13.92 -4.96
C ALA A 68 -13.09 -13.04 -4.94
N VAL A 69 -11.91 -13.60 -5.18
CA VAL A 69 -10.67 -12.81 -5.35
C VAL A 69 -10.56 -12.34 -6.79
N LEU A 70 -10.67 -13.26 -7.76
CA LEU A 70 -10.71 -12.96 -9.18
C LEU A 70 -11.95 -13.60 -9.83
N ALA A 71 -13.04 -12.85 -9.97
CA ALA A 71 -14.27 -13.37 -10.55
C ALA A 71 -14.22 -13.49 -12.09
N LYS A 72 -13.47 -12.61 -12.74
CA LYS A 72 -13.25 -12.66 -14.20
C LYS A 72 -11.77 -12.47 -14.50
N ASN A 73 -11.17 -13.47 -15.13
CA ASN A 73 -9.77 -13.43 -15.55
C ASN A 73 -9.66 -13.22 -17.06
N VAL A 74 -10.05 -12.04 -17.53
CA VAL A 74 -9.99 -11.64 -18.95
C VAL A 74 -9.36 -10.26 -19.09
N MET A 75 -8.73 -9.99 -20.24
CA MET A 75 -8.09 -8.71 -20.51
C MET A 75 -8.60 -8.11 -21.84
N PRO A 76 -9.13 -6.87 -21.83
CA PRO A 76 -9.47 -6.04 -20.66
C PRO A 76 -10.72 -6.58 -19.91
N GLY A 77 -10.94 -6.12 -18.68
CA GLY A 77 -12.17 -6.39 -17.93
C GLY A 77 -12.06 -7.43 -16.81
N ALA A 78 -10.85 -7.67 -16.30
CA ALA A 78 -10.67 -8.49 -15.10
C ALA A 78 -11.44 -7.88 -13.91
N GLU A 79 -12.05 -8.72 -13.10
CA GLU A 79 -12.90 -8.31 -11.98
C GLU A 79 -12.34 -8.87 -10.66
N TRP A 80 -11.67 -8.00 -9.90
CA TRP A 80 -11.01 -8.33 -8.64
C TRP A 80 -11.87 -7.94 -7.44
N PHE A 81 -11.91 -8.81 -6.43
CA PHE A 81 -12.59 -8.60 -5.15
C PHE A 81 -14.04 -8.07 -5.26
N PRO A 82 -14.91 -8.60 -6.15
CA PRO A 82 -16.27 -8.08 -6.29
C PRO A 82 -17.03 -8.15 -4.98
N GLY A 83 -17.62 -7.01 -4.61
CA GLY A 83 -18.34 -6.81 -3.36
C GLY A 83 -17.53 -6.06 -2.30
N ALA A 84 -16.19 -6.10 -2.33
CA ALA A 84 -15.38 -5.31 -1.42
C ALA A 84 -15.47 -3.81 -1.73
N GLN A 85 -15.39 -3.00 -0.68
CA GLN A 85 -15.26 -1.55 -0.78
C GLN A 85 -14.04 -1.12 0.00
N VAL A 86 -13.22 -0.25 -0.58
CA VAL A 86 -12.02 0.26 0.09
C VAL A 86 -11.93 1.76 -0.09
N ASN A 87 -11.43 2.44 0.93
CA ASN A 87 -11.00 3.82 0.84
C ASN A 87 -9.47 3.85 0.98
N TYR A 88 -8.78 4.28 -0.08
CA TYR A 88 -7.31 4.27 -0.11
C TYR A 88 -6.69 5.13 1.00
N ALA A 89 -7.19 6.36 1.20
CA ALA A 89 -6.69 7.25 2.24
C ALA A 89 -6.88 6.67 3.65
N GLN A 90 -8.00 5.99 3.90
CA GLN A 90 -8.24 5.26 5.14
C GLN A 90 -7.21 4.13 5.34
N GLN A 91 -6.87 3.37 4.29
CA GLN A 91 -5.84 2.33 4.39
C GLN A 91 -4.46 2.91 4.71
N VAL A 92 -4.12 4.07 4.13
CA VAL A 92 -2.87 4.78 4.44
C VAL A 92 -2.86 5.27 5.89
N LEU A 93 -3.97 5.86 6.35
CA LEU A 93 -4.08 6.50 7.66
C LEU A 93 -4.35 5.53 8.81
N ARG A 94 -4.67 4.26 8.55
CA ARG A 94 -4.97 3.27 9.62
C ARG A 94 -3.79 3.03 10.59
N HIS A 95 -2.57 3.37 10.18
CA HIS A 95 -1.35 3.18 10.98
C HIS A 95 -0.92 4.43 11.77
N VAL A 96 -1.70 5.52 11.74
CA VAL A 96 -1.36 6.82 12.37
C VAL A 96 -0.95 6.68 13.84
N GLY A 97 -1.73 5.95 14.65
CA GLY A 97 -1.48 5.82 16.09
C GLY A 97 -0.13 5.15 16.39
N PRO A 98 0.09 3.89 15.96
CA PRO A 98 1.36 3.19 16.17
C PRO A 98 2.56 3.91 15.54
N ALA A 99 2.42 4.46 14.33
CA ALA A 99 3.52 5.15 13.64
C ALA A 99 3.91 6.44 14.35
N HIS A 100 2.93 7.22 14.82
CA HIS A 100 3.18 8.42 15.61
C HIS A 100 3.83 8.09 16.97
N ALA A 101 3.34 7.06 17.67
CA ALA A 101 3.92 6.62 18.94
C ALA A 101 5.38 6.15 18.79
N ALA A 102 5.74 5.60 17.62
CA ALA A 102 7.10 5.23 17.28
C ALA A 102 7.99 6.44 16.90
N GLY A 103 7.47 7.67 16.92
CA GLY A 103 8.22 8.88 16.58
C GLY A 103 8.56 9.00 15.09
N VAL A 104 7.86 8.27 14.22
CA VAL A 104 8.12 8.28 12.78
C VAL A 104 7.29 9.39 12.12
N PRO A 105 7.91 10.33 11.38
CA PRO A 105 7.16 11.33 10.63
C PRO A 105 6.38 10.67 9.48
N ALA A 106 5.23 11.24 9.12
CA ALA A 106 4.44 10.80 7.98
C ALA A 106 5.07 11.28 6.67
N LEU A 107 5.53 12.52 6.64
CA LEU A 107 6.22 13.12 5.49
C LEU A 107 7.49 13.82 5.99
N ILE A 108 8.56 13.65 5.23
CA ILE A 108 9.77 14.46 5.33
C ILE A 108 9.93 15.10 3.96
N SER A 109 9.95 16.43 3.91
CA SER A 109 10.13 17.20 2.69
C SER A 109 11.34 18.09 2.81
N GLU A 110 12.06 18.26 1.71
CA GLU A 110 13.23 19.12 1.61
C GLU A 110 13.10 19.99 0.36
N ASN A 111 13.49 21.26 0.48
CA ASN A 111 13.50 22.17 -0.66
C ASN A 111 14.93 22.47 -1.13
N GLU A 112 15.06 23.21 -2.23
CA GLU A 112 16.36 23.55 -2.84
C GLU A 112 17.25 24.42 -1.95
N LYS A 113 16.72 24.98 -0.84
CA LYS A 113 17.48 25.71 0.17
C LYS A 113 17.98 24.80 1.30
N GLY A 114 17.78 23.48 1.19
CA GLY A 114 18.11 22.50 2.22
C GLY A 114 17.20 22.59 3.45
N GLN A 115 16.04 23.26 3.35
CA GLN A 115 15.12 23.36 4.48
C GLN A 115 14.29 22.09 4.57
N VAL A 116 14.45 21.37 5.67
CA VAL A 116 13.71 20.14 5.96
C VAL A 116 12.46 20.48 6.77
N ARG A 117 11.31 19.99 6.34
CA ARG A 117 10.04 20.04 7.07
C ARG A 117 9.52 18.62 7.28
N GLU A 118 9.21 18.31 8.52
CA GLU A 118 8.55 17.07 8.91
C GLU A 118 7.07 17.32 9.20
N LEU A 119 6.22 16.39 8.74
CA LEU A 119 4.80 16.35 9.05
C LEU A 119 4.49 15.10 9.85
N SER A 120 3.86 15.26 11.01
CA SER A 120 3.44 14.12 11.83
C SER A 120 2.21 13.42 11.23
N TRP A 121 2.01 12.15 11.58
CA TRP A 121 0.83 11.38 11.16
C TRP A 121 -0.51 12.02 11.59
N PRO A 122 -0.69 12.50 12.84
CA PRO A 122 -1.92 13.19 13.23
C PRO A 122 -2.15 14.47 12.43
N GLU A 123 -1.09 15.22 12.15
CA GLU A 123 -1.19 16.47 11.39
C GLU A 123 -1.54 16.22 9.92
N LEU A 124 -0.92 15.21 9.29
CA LEU A 124 -1.31 14.77 7.94
C LEU A 124 -2.80 14.39 7.90
N GLY A 125 -3.25 13.55 8.84
CA GLY A 125 -4.65 13.12 8.93
C GLY A 125 -5.60 14.31 9.12
N ARG A 126 -5.22 15.30 9.94
CA ARG A 126 -6.01 16.52 10.15
C ARG A 126 -6.13 17.36 8.87
N GLN A 127 -5.04 17.55 8.13
CA GLN A 127 -5.03 18.33 6.89
C GLN A 127 -5.82 17.63 5.77
N VAL A 128 -5.66 16.31 5.62
CA VAL A 128 -6.43 15.48 4.68
C VAL A 128 -7.93 15.59 4.98
N ALA A 129 -8.33 15.40 6.25
CA ALA A 129 -9.72 15.52 6.65
C ALA A 129 -10.30 16.92 6.38
N ALA A 130 -9.53 17.98 6.66
CA ALA A 130 -9.96 19.36 6.42
C ALA A 130 -10.18 19.63 4.93
N LEU A 131 -9.27 19.19 4.07
CA LEU A 131 -9.41 19.36 2.62
C LEU A 131 -10.56 18.52 2.05
N ALA A 132 -10.69 17.26 2.47
CA ALA A 132 -11.79 16.39 2.05
C ALA A 132 -13.17 16.98 2.41
N LEU A 133 -13.31 17.52 3.63
CA LEU A 133 -14.53 18.22 4.05
C LEU A 133 -14.80 19.48 3.22
N HIS A 134 -13.75 20.24 2.90
CA HIS A 134 -13.88 21.41 2.04
C HIS A 134 -14.34 21.04 0.62
N LEU A 135 -13.71 20.06 -0.02
CA LEU A 135 -14.09 19.56 -1.34
C LEU A 135 -15.53 19.06 -1.37
N LYS A 136 -15.94 18.32 -0.33
CA LYS A 136 -17.34 17.87 -0.17
C LYS A 136 -18.30 19.06 -0.06
N ALA A 137 -17.93 20.11 0.67
CA ALA A 137 -18.73 21.33 0.78
C ALA A 137 -18.82 22.12 -0.54
N GLN A 138 -17.82 21.98 -1.43
CA GLN A 138 -17.85 22.49 -2.80
C GLN A 138 -18.63 21.59 -3.78
N GLY A 139 -19.21 20.49 -3.29
CA GLY A 139 -20.08 19.62 -4.07
C GLY A 139 -19.41 18.42 -4.73
N VAL A 140 -18.10 18.20 -4.52
CA VAL A 140 -17.38 17.05 -5.09
C VAL A 140 -17.98 15.73 -4.62
N GLN A 141 -18.27 14.82 -5.56
CA GLN A 141 -18.84 13.49 -5.33
C GLN A 141 -17.91 12.36 -5.79
N PRO A 142 -18.12 11.12 -5.32
CA PRO A 142 -17.44 9.95 -5.88
C PRO A 142 -17.64 9.85 -7.39
N GLY A 143 -16.53 9.75 -8.15
CA GLY A 143 -16.52 9.72 -9.61
C GLY A 143 -16.19 11.07 -10.28
N ASP A 144 -16.19 12.16 -9.53
CA ASP A 144 -15.71 13.44 -10.01
C ASP A 144 -14.18 13.44 -10.14
N ARG A 145 -13.68 14.28 -11.05
CA ARG A 145 -12.24 14.45 -11.24
C ARG A 145 -11.80 15.76 -10.59
N VAL A 146 -10.83 15.67 -9.69
CA VAL A 146 -10.14 16.82 -9.11
C VAL A 146 -8.75 16.89 -9.73
N ALA A 147 -8.42 18.04 -10.35
CA ALA A 147 -7.12 18.27 -10.95
C ALA A 147 -6.37 19.35 -10.18
N ALA A 148 -5.07 19.14 -9.97
CA ALA A 148 -4.19 20.10 -9.31
C ALA A 148 -2.83 20.14 -10.00
N TYR A 149 -2.25 21.33 -10.15
CA TYR A 149 -0.89 21.53 -10.63
C TYR A 149 -0.02 21.98 -9.46
N LEU A 150 0.68 21.02 -8.85
CA LEU A 150 1.42 21.21 -7.61
C LEU A 150 2.85 20.63 -7.76
N PRO A 151 3.87 21.25 -7.12
CA PRO A 151 5.22 20.70 -7.07
C PRO A 151 5.30 19.49 -6.09
N ASN A 152 6.49 18.92 -5.91
CA ASN A 152 6.72 17.85 -4.93
C ASN A 152 6.84 18.42 -3.50
N ILE A 153 5.70 18.75 -2.89
CA ILE A 153 5.58 19.35 -1.55
C ILE A 153 4.55 18.59 -0.69
N PRO A 154 4.57 18.71 0.65
CA PRO A 154 3.62 18.01 1.52
C PRO A 154 2.15 18.22 1.17
N GLU A 155 1.80 19.42 0.72
CA GLU A 155 0.44 19.79 0.31
C GLU A 155 -0.06 18.95 -0.88
N THR A 156 0.84 18.44 -1.73
CA THR A 156 0.49 17.52 -2.83
C THR A 156 0.03 16.17 -2.30
N MET A 157 0.65 15.68 -1.22
CA MET A 157 0.22 14.46 -0.55
C MET A 157 -1.11 14.67 0.18
N VAL A 158 -1.32 15.84 0.79
CA VAL A 158 -2.60 16.21 1.40
C VAL A 158 -3.71 16.31 0.35
N ALA A 159 -3.42 16.83 -0.84
CA ALA A 159 -4.39 16.93 -1.93
C ALA A 159 -4.73 15.59 -2.59
N PHE A 160 -3.80 14.64 -2.57
CA PHE A 160 -3.98 13.31 -3.16
C PHE A 160 -4.79 12.36 -2.26
N LEU A 161 -4.62 12.48 -0.94
CA LEU A 161 -5.28 11.65 0.08
C LEU A 161 -6.63 12.23 0.47
#